data_AF-A0A198AHQ9-F1
#
_entry.id   AF-A0A198AHQ9-F1
#
_cell.length_a   1.000
_cell.length_b   1.000
_cell.length_c   1.000
_cell.angle_alpha   90.00
_cell.angle_beta   90.00
_cell.angle_gamma   90.00
#
_symmetry.space_group_name_H-M   'P 1'
#
loop_
_entity.id
_entity.type
_entity.pdbx_description
1 polymer ?
#
loop_
_entity_poly.entity_id
_entity_poly.type
_entity_poly.pdbx_seq_one_letter_code
_entity_poly.pdbx_strand_id
1 'polypeptide(L)'
;MLESGLRPKIFVVEYNSAYGPEQRMTIVYHKDFVWDYSSYENYLYFGVSISAWRKLFEEHGYKFVTVERRGVNAFFVDPACFETCFLDNIKGLHFAENFYQLQKYRVTWEEQFQLMKNRMFVIIN
;
A
#
# COMPACT_ATOMS: atom_id res chain seq x y z
N MET A 1 11.95 -14.31 1.08
CA MET A 1 12.93 -13.21 0.83
C MET A 1 13.47 -12.65 2.14
N LEU A 2 12.64 -12.01 2.97
CA LEU A 2 13.09 -11.53 4.29
C LEU A 2 13.51 -12.70 5.19
N GLU A 3 12.71 -13.78 5.22
CA GLU A 3 13.03 -15.03 5.93
C GLU A 3 14.26 -15.77 5.39
N SER A 4 14.63 -15.52 4.13
CA SER A 4 15.80 -16.14 3.50
C SER A 4 17.09 -15.31 3.71
N GLY A 5 17.08 -14.34 4.63
CA GLY A 5 18.23 -13.53 4.99
C GLY A 5 18.51 -12.33 4.07
N LEU A 6 17.66 -12.06 3.08
CA LEU A 6 17.84 -10.92 2.18
C LEU A 6 17.37 -9.64 2.89
N ARG A 7 18.28 -8.67 3.05
CA ARG A 7 18.06 -7.38 3.73
C ARG A 7 18.32 -6.19 2.79
N PRO A 8 17.37 -5.84 1.90
CA PRO A 8 17.49 -4.64 1.08
C PRO A 8 17.56 -3.38 1.93
N LYS A 9 18.35 -2.38 1.49
CA LYS A 9 18.39 -1.08 2.18
C LYS A 9 17.09 -0.30 2.02
N ILE A 10 16.41 -0.48 0.88
CA ILE A 10 15.19 0.22 0.50
C ILE A 10 14.23 -0.79 -0.12
N PHE A 11 12.95 -0.68 0.26
CA PHE A 11 11.83 -1.29 -0.43
C PHE A 11 10.99 -0.22 -1.09
N VAL A 12 10.54 -0.53 -2.30
CA VAL A 12 9.48 0.20 -3.00
C VAL A 12 8.40 -0.83 -3.33
N VAL A 13 7.18 -0.58 -2.86
CA VAL A 13 6.05 -1.50 -3.05
C VAL A 13 4.84 -0.73 -3.53
N GLU A 14 4.05 -1.37 -4.39
CA GLU A 14 2.75 -0.83 -4.78
C GLU A 14 1.73 -1.05 -3.66
N TYR A 15 0.93 -0.03 -3.36
CA TYR A 15 -0.23 -0.13 -2.49
C TYR A 15 -1.49 0.28 -3.24
N ASN A 16 -2.63 -0.26 -2.82
CA ASN A 16 -3.91 0.15 -3.36
C ASN A 16 -4.48 1.28 -2.52
N SER A 17 -4.44 2.51 -3.03
CA SER A 17 -4.94 3.69 -2.33
C SER A 17 -6.44 3.68 -2.11
N ALA A 18 -7.21 2.90 -2.89
CA ALA A 18 -8.65 2.81 -2.73
C ALA A 18 -9.07 2.11 -1.42
N TYR A 19 -8.12 1.51 -0.68
CA TYR A 19 -8.36 0.99 0.68
C TYR A 19 -8.14 2.03 1.77
N GLY A 20 -7.72 3.24 1.40
CA GLY A 20 -7.47 4.33 2.33
C GLY A 20 -6.20 4.15 3.17
N PRO A 21 -5.92 5.15 4.02
CA PRO A 21 -4.70 5.18 4.82
C PRO A 21 -4.75 4.23 6.02
N GLU A 22 -5.91 4.04 6.64
CA GLU A 22 -6.01 3.40 7.97
C GLU A 22 -6.27 1.89 7.93
N GLN A 23 -7.03 1.44 6.93
CA GLN A 23 -7.43 0.04 6.88
C GLN A 23 -6.22 -0.85 6.65
N ARG A 24 -6.11 -1.93 7.41
CA ARG A 24 -4.99 -2.86 7.37
C ARG A 24 -5.43 -4.18 6.74
N MET A 25 -5.45 -4.23 5.41
CA MET A 25 -6.04 -5.35 4.68
C MET A 25 -5.38 -5.63 3.34
N THR A 26 -5.58 -6.86 2.87
CA THR A 26 -5.23 -7.32 1.52
C THR A 26 -6.39 -8.14 0.96
N ILE A 27 -6.41 -8.33 -0.36
CA ILE A 27 -7.33 -9.30 -0.97
C ILE A 27 -6.98 -10.73 -0.55
N VAL A 28 -7.94 -11.65 -0.67
CA VAL A 28 -7.71 -13.09 -0.48
C VAL A 28 -6.80 -13.61 -1.58
N TYR A 29 -5.75 -14.36 -1.21
CA TYR A 29 -4.85 -14.95 -2.20
C TYR A 29 -5.59 -16.04 -3.00
N HIS A 30 -5.56 -15.90 -4.32
CA HIS A 30 -5.98 -16.92 -5.27
C HIS A 30 -4.89 -17.12 -6.31
N LYS A 31 -4.46 -18.36 -6.52
CA LYS A 31 -3.39 -18.70 -7.49
C LYS A 31 -3.73 -18.30 -8.93
N ASP A 32 -5.02 -18.30 -9.27
CA ASP A 32 -5.55 -18.00 -10.60
C ASP A 32 -6.12 -16.57 -10.67
N PHE A 33 -5.77 -15.70 -9.72
CA PHE A 33 -6.23 -14.31 -9.73
C PHE A 33 -5.72 -13.58 -10.97
N VAL A 34 -6.66 -13.03 -11.73
CA VAL A 34 -6.39 -12.10 -12.82
C VAL A 34 -7.07 -10.79 -12.44
N TRP A 35 -6.33 -9.68 -12.52
CA TRP A 35 -6.92 -8.37 -12.25
C TRP A 35 -7.98 -8.07 -13.31
N ASP A 36 -9.23 -8.03 -12.87
CA ASP A 36 -10.40 -7.86 -13.73
C ASP A 36 -10.76 -6.37 -13.90
N TYR A 37 -10.76 -5.93 -15.16
CA TYR A 37 -11.07 -4.56 -15.56
C TYR A 37 -12.50 -4.40 -16.09
N SER A 38 -13.33 -5.46 -16.04
CA SER A 38 -14.66 -5.51 -16.63
C SER A 38 -15.71 -4.61 -15.96
N SER A 39 -15.52 -4.29 -14.67
CA SER A 39 -16.43 -3.45 -13.90
C SER A 39 -15.68 -2.44 -13.03
N TYR A 40 -16.38 -1.37 -12.65
CA TYR A 40 -15.82 -0.33 -11.78
C TYR A 40 -15.40 -0.88 -10.42
N GLU A 41 -16.17 -1.81 -9.83
CA GLU A 41 -15.85 -2.46 -8.57
C GLU A 41 -14.65 -3.42 -8.68
N ASN A 42 -14.58 -4.23 -9.74
CA ASN A 42 -13.50 -5.22 -9.92
C ASN A 42 -12.16 -4.54 -10.18
N TYR A 43 -12.18 -3.43 -10.91
CA TYR A 43 -10.98 -2.64 -11.20
C TYR A 43 -10.31 -2.11 -9.93
N LEU A 44 -11.06 -1.84 -8.85
CA LEU A 44 -10.51 -1.36 -7.58
C LEU A 44 -10.06 -2.48 -6.63
N TYR A 45 -10.44 -3.74 -6.90
CA TYR A 45 -10.21 -4.86 -5.99
C TYR A 45 -8.94 -5.64 -6.35
N PHE A 46 -7.80 -5.18 -5.82
CA PHE A 46 -6.49 -5.81 -6.00
C PHE A 46 -5.52 -5.43 -4.88
N GLY A 47 -4.46 -6.22 -4.70
CA GLY A 47 -3.33 -5.85 -3.85
C GLY A 47 -3.68 -5.64 -2.38
N VAL A 48 -2.99 -4.68 -1.77
CA VAL A 48 -2.86 -4.52 -0.31
C VAL A 48 -2.85 -3.04 0.08
N SER A 49 -3.35 -2.73 1.28
CA SER A 49 -3.40 -1.36 1.79
C SER A 49 -2.05 -0.88 2.30
N ILE A 50 -1.86 0.44 2.36
CA ILE A 50 -0.62 1.03 2.88
C ILE A 50 -0.37 0.65 4.34
N SER A 51 -1.41 0.60 5.16
CA SER A 51 -1.28 0.23 6.57
C SER A 51 -0.92 -1.24 6.78
N ALA A 52 -1.33 -2.14 5.87
CA ALA A 52 -0.89 -3.53 5.89
C ALA A 52 0.60 -3.64 5.53
N TRP A 53 1.09 -2.90 4.53
CA TRP A 53 2.52 -2.83 4.27
C TRP A 53 3.33 -2.30 5.44
N ARG A 54 2.86 -1.21 6.06
CA ARG A 54 3.52 -0.63 7.25
C ARG A 54 3.69 -1.65 8.36
N LYS A 55 2.63 -2.40 8.68
CA LYS A 55 2.68 -3.46 9.69
C LYS A 55 3.70 -4.53 9.35
N LEU A 56 3.65 -5.08 8.13
CA LEU A 56 4.59 -6.12 7.71
C LEU A 56 6.05 -5.65 7.81
N PHE A 57 6.34 -4.45 7.30
CA PHE A 57 7.70 -3.93 7.29
C PHE A 57 8.19 -3.55 8.69
N GLU A 58 7.32 -3.01 9.55
CA GLU A 58 7.62 -2.72 10.96
C GLU A 58 8.01 -4.00 11.72
N GLU A 59 7.28 -5.10 11.54
CA GLU A 59 7.61 -6.40 12.15
C GLU A 59 8.97 -6.94 11.74
N HIS A 60 9.45 -6.52 10.56
CA HIS A 60 10.77 -6.87 10.04
C HIS A 60 11.81 -5.76 10.27
N GLY A 61 11.53 -4.78 11.14
CA GLY A 61 12.46 -3.71 11.51
C GLY A 61 12.77 -2.72 10.38
N TYR A 62 11.84 -2.50 9.46
CA TYR A 62 11.92 -1.44 8.45
C TYR A 62 11.09 -0.22 8.88
N LYS A 63 11.57 0.98 8.51
CA LYS A 63 10.87 2.25 8.76
C LYS A 63 10.12 2.67 7.50
N PHE A 64 8.84 2.99 7.64
CA PHE A 64 8.09 3.69 6.59
C PHE A 64 8.65 5.11 6.42
N VAL A 65 8.87 5.52 5.17
CA VAL A 65 9.39 6.85 4.84
C VAL A 65 8.29 7.72 4.22
N THR A 66 7.72 7.27 3.11
CA THR A 66 6.73 8.07 2.38
C THR A 66 5.97 7.24 1.36
N VAL A 67 4.92 7.82 0.78
CA VAL A 67 4.36 7.41 -0.52
C VAL A 67 4.66 8.45 -1.58
N GLU A 68 4.74 8.04 -2.84
CA GLU A 68 4.83 8.99 -3.94
C GLU A 68 3.47 9.64 -4.26
N ARG A 69 3.50 10.78 -4.96
CA ARG A 69 2.35 11.68 -5.13
C ARG A 69 1.23 11.15 -6.03
N ARG A 70 1.51 10.16 -6.87
CA ARG A 70 0.55 9.50 -7.77
C ARG A 70 -0.21 8.37 -7.08
N GLY A 71 0.04 8.09 -5.80
CA GLY A 71 -0.72 7.14 -4.99
C GLY A 71 -0.55 5.67 -5.38
N VAL A 72 0.62 5.30 -5.89
CA VAL A 72 0.98 3.95 -6.32
C VAL A 72 2.02 3.34 -5.38
N ASN A 73 3.15 4.03 -5.18
CA ASN A 73 4.31 3.44 -4.50
C ASN A 73 4.51 3.95 -3.08
N ALA A 74 4.92 3.04 -2.19
CA ALA A 74 5.34 3.29 -0.83
C ALA A 74 6.81 2.90 -0.62
N PHE A 75 7.50 3.69 0.20
CA PHE A 75 8.94 3.59 0.42
C PHE A 75 9.22 3.21 1.88
N PHE A 76 10.02 2.17 2.06
CA PHE A 76 10.48 1.69 3.36
C PHE A 76 11.99 1.54 3.34
N VAL A 77 12.64 1.74 4.48
CA VAL A 77 14.10 1.70 4.58
C VAL A 77 14.55 0.86 5.77
N ASP A 78 15.70 0.23 5.63
CA ASP A 78 16.43 -0.31 6.77
C ASP A 78 17.06 0.84 7.55
N PRO A 79 16.60 1.19 8.76
CA PRO A 79 17.12 2.34 9.49
C PRO A 79 18.61 2.18 9.84
N ALA A 80 19.16 0.96 9.89
CA ALA A 80 20.58 0.73 10.14
C ALA A 80 21.50 1.20 9.00
N CYS A 81 20.94 1.47 7.82
CA CYS A 81 21.69 1.85 6.62
C CYS A 81 21.76 3.36 6.37
N PHE A 82 21.13 4.18 7.23
CA PHE A 82 21.02 5.64 7.03
C PHE A 82 21.24 6.37 8.35
N GLU A 83 21.71 7.62 8.27
CA GLU A 83 21.82 8.48 9.45
C GLU A 83 20.43 8.80 10.00
N THR A 84 20.26 8.69 11.32
CA THR A 84 18.98 8.98 12.00
C THR A 84 18.52 10.41 11.73
N CYS A 85 19.43 11.38 11.79
CA CYS A 85 19.11 12.78 11.50
C CYS A 85 18.64 12.99 10.06
N PHE A 86 19.17 12.24 9.09
CA PHE A 86 18.67 12.29 7.71
C PHE A 86 17.24 11.78 7.65
N LEU A 87 16.97 10.58 8.21
CA LEU A 87 15.63 9.97 8.17
C LEU A 87 14.57 10.81 8.88
N ASP A 88 14.90 11.42 10.01
CA ASP A 88 13.96 12.22 10.80
C ASP A 88 13.65 13.58 10.16
N ASN A 89 14.50 14.07 9.27
CA ASN A 89 14.27 15.30 8.52
C ASN A 89 13.52 15.09 7.18
N ILE A 90 13.21 13.84 6.80
CA ILE A 90 12.41 13.58 5.61
C ILE A 90 10.96 14.03 5.84
N LYS A 91 10.50 14.98 5.04
CA LYS A 91 9.10 15.43 5.01
C LYS A 91 8.35 14.73 3.88
N GLY A 92 7.85 13.53 4.19
CA GLY A 92 7.11 12.69 3.25
C GLY A 92 5.59 12.82 3.36
N LEU A 93 4.89 12.32 2.36
CA LEU A 93 3.46 12.01 2.45
C LEU A 93 3.24 10.70 3.20
N HIS A 94 2.20 10.65 4.03
CA HIS A 94 1.74 9.42 4.68
C HIS A 94 0.75 8.64 3.82
N PHE A 95 0.08 9.30 2.89
CA PHE A 95 -0.91 8.73 2.00
C PHE A 95 -1.10 9.65 0.79
N ALA A 96 -1.44 9.06 -0.34
CA ALA A 96 -1.84 9.74 -1.56
C ALA A 96 -2.84 8.85 -2.30
N GLU A 97 -3.87 9.45 -2.89
CA GLU A 97 -4.80 8.73 -3.74
C GLU A 97 -4.19 8.48 -5.12
N ASN A 98 -4.52 7.34 -5.70
CA ASN A 98 -4.07 6.99 -7.03
C ASN A 98 -4.65 8.00 -8.03
N PHE A 99 -3.75 8.77 -8.66
CA PHE A 99 -4.17 9.86 -9.56
C PHE A 99 -5.04 9.35 -10.71
N TYR A 100 -4.72 8.19 -11.28
CA TYR A 100 -5.49 7.61 -12.37
C TYR A 100 -6.89 7.16 -11.90
N GLN A 101 -6.98 6.50 -10.74
CA GLN A 101 -8.27 6.10 -10.17
C GLN A 101 -9.11 7.34 -9.84
N LEU A 102 -8.52 8.39 -9.25
CA LEU A 102 -9.23 9.63 -8.99
C LEU A 102 -9.80 10.26 -10.29
N GLN A 103 -9.02 10.28 -11.37
CA GLN A 103 -9.49 10.79 -12.67
C GLN A 103 -10.59 9.91 -13.29
N LYS A 104 -10.48 8.59 -13.16
CA LYS A 104 -11.42 7.61 -13.74
C LYS A 104 -12.76 7.59 -12.99
N TYR A 105 -12.72 7.61 -11.67
CA TYR A 105 -13.90 7.47 -10.81
C TYR A 105 -14.50 8.81 -10.39
N ARG A 106 -13.68 9.87 -10.34
CA ARG A 106 -14.08 11.24 -9.95
C ARG A 106 -14.68 11.33 -8.55
N VAL A 107 -14.28 10.40 -7.69
CA VAL A 107 -14.73 10.25 -6.30
C VAL A 107 -13.52 9.90 -5.43
N THR A 108 -13.59 10.19 -4.15
CA THR A 108 -12.47 9.92 -3.22
C THR A 108 -12.32 8.43 -2.93
N TRP A 109 -11.24 8.04 -2.26
CA TRP A 109 -10.97 6.67 -1.86
C TRP A 109 -12.09 6.13 -0.96
N GLU A 110 -12.71 6.97 -0.13
CA GLU A 110 -13.83 6.56 0.72
C GLU A 110 -15.00 6.04 -0.13
N GLU A 111 -15.36 6.78 -1.17
CA GLU A 111 -16.43 6.44 -2.10
C GLU A 111 -16.04 5.26 -3.00
N GLN A 112 -14.79 5.22 -3.47
CA GLN A 112 -14.23 4.08 -4.21
C GLN A 112 -14.29 2.80 -3.37
N PHE A 113 -13.95 2.87 -2.09
CA PHE A 113 -14.02 1.74 -1.17
C PHE A 113 -15.45 1.20 -1.01
N GLN A 114 -16.46 2.09 -1.00
CA GLN A 114 -17.86 1.66 -0.92
C GLN A 114 -18.28 0.77 -2.10
N LEU A 115 -17.68 0.94 -3.28
CA LEU A 115 -17.98 0.12 -4.46
C LEU A 115 -17.56 -1.34 -4.28
N MET A 116 -16.57 -1.61 -3.43
CA MET A 116 -15.99 -2.93 -3.20
C MET A 116 -16.15 -3.44 -1.77
N LYS A 117 -16.90 -2.75 -0.93
CA LYS A 117 -17.06 -3.10 0.51
C LYS A 117 -17.61 -4.51 0.77
N ASN A 118 -18.32 -5.07 -0.21
CA ASN A 118 -18.91 -6.42 -0.13
C ASN A 118 -17.95 -7.51 -0.63
N ARG A 119 -16.75 -7.15 -1.10
CA ARG A 119 -15.71 -8.11 -1.50
C ARG A 119 -15.05 -8.69 -0.25
N MET A 120 -14.42 -9.86 -0.41
CA MET A 120 -13.70 -10.49 0.69
C MET A 120 -12.34 -9.82 0.91
N PHE A 121 -12.01 -9.50 2.15
CA PHE A 121 -10.69 -8.97 2.51
C PHE A 121 -10.10 -9.81 3.64
N VAL A 122 -8.79 -9.91 3.67
CA VAL A 122 -8.02 -10.46 4.80
C VAL A 122 -7.51 -9.28 5.61
N ILE A 123 -7.87 -9.25 6.88
CA ILE A 123 -7.34 -8.26 7.83
C ILE A 123 -5.97 -8.74 8.32
N ILE A 124 -4.98 -7.86 8.27
CA ILE A 124 -3.66 -8.13 8.85
C ILE A 124 -3.70 -7.61 10.29
N ASN A 125 -3.31 -8.43 11.26
CA ASN A 125 -3.30 -8.05 12.68
C ASN A 125 -1.93 -7.57 13.12
#